data_AF-A0A1W0W8V6-F1
#
_entry.id   AF-A0A1W0W8V6-F1
#
_cell.length_a   1.000
_cell.length_b   1.000
_cell.length_c   1.000
_cell.angle_alpha   90.00
_cell.angle_beta   90.00
_cell.angle_gamma   90.00
#
_symmetry.space_group_name_H-M   'P 1'
#
loop_
_entity.id
_entity.type
_entity.pdbx_description
1 polymer ?
#
loop_
_entity_poly.entity_id
_entity_poly.type
_entity_poly.pdbx_seq_one_letter_code
_entity_poly.pdbx_strand_id
1 'polypeptide(L)'
;MDGSNRQVLVTRVDAMSLALDYEANDLYWADHKTGNIECISLNGGGKRIVSAQGSAGKHSYGISLSGGRVYWTSLHPTNILNSITKSGSTMKQHSLPAGRSGDLKGIVFVPEQCPKCTFN
;
A
#
# COMPACT_ATOMS: atom_id res chain seq x y z
N MET A 1 -15.86 -9.41 12.36
CA MET A 1 -15.07 -10.28 11.45
C MET A 1 -15.66 -11.68 11.35
N ASP A 2 -16.99 -11.82 11.48
CA ASP A 2 -17.74 -13.08 11.39
C ASP A 2 -17.96 -13.55 9.94
N GLY A 3 -17.62 -12.70 8.96
CA GLY A 3 -17.72 -13.00 7.53
C GLY A 3 -19.11 -12.75 6.93
N SER A 4 -20.08 -12.29 7.73
CA SER A 4 -21.38 -11.86 7.23
C SER A 4 -21.28 -10.51 6.49
N ASN A 5 -22.28 -10.18 5.68
CA ASN A 5 -22.37 -8.90 4.92
C ASN A 5 -21.18 -8.60 3.98
N ARG A 6 -20.60 -9.63 3.37
CA ARG A 6 -19.54 -9.47 2.37
C ARG A 6 -20.05 -8.66 1.16
N GLN A 7 -19.32 -7.61 0.81
CA GLN A 7 -19.59 -6.79 -0.37
C GLN A 7 -18.38 -6.73 -1.29
N VAL A 8 -18.64 -6.52 -2.59
CA VAL A 8 -17.60 -6.31 -3.60
C VAL A 8 -17.35 -4.82 -3.72
N LEU A 9 -16.13 -4.39 -3.35
CA LEU A 9 -15.73 -2.99 -3.40
C LEU A 9 -15.21 -2.57 -4.77
N VAL A 10 -14.43 -3.43 -5.41
CA VAL A 10 -13.82 -3.20 -6.72
C VAL A 10 -13.66 -4.53 -7.45
N THR A 11 -13.80 -4.52 -8.78
CA THR A 11 -13.60 -5.69 -9.65
C THR A 11 -12.44 -5.48 -10.60
N ARG A 12 -11.94 -6.57 -11.20
CA ARG A 12 -10.86 -6.55 -12.20
C ARG A 12 -9.54 -5.95 -11.68
N VAL A 13 -9.19 -6.31 -10.45
CA VAL A 13 -7.95 -5.90 -9.78
C VAL A 13 -7.03 -7.10 -9.66
N ASP A 14 -5.73 -6.88 -9.88
CA ASP A 14 -4.67 -7.87 -9.65
C ASP A 14 -3.81 -7.40 -8.47
N ALA A 15 -4.41 -7.39 -7.27
CA ALA A 15 -3.77 -6.86 -6.07
C ALA A 15 -2.87 -7.91 -5.43
N MET A 16 -1.55 -7.67 -5.43
CA MET A 16 -0.58 -8.51 -4.70
C MET A 16 -0.65 -8.28 -3.19
N SER A 17 -0.90 -7.04 -2.76
CA SER A 17 -0.98 -6.64 -1.36
C SER A 17 -1.90 -5.46 -1.19
N LEU A 18 -2.54 -5.37 -0.03
CA LEU A 18 -3.42 -4.27 0.36
C LEU A 18 -3.05 -3.75 1.75
N ALA A 19 -3.39 -2.48 2.01
CA ALA A 19 -3.29 -1.88 3.33
C ALA A 19 -4.48 -0.95 3.56
N LEU A 20 -4.91 -0.86 4.82
CA LEU A 20 -6.11 -0.14 5.20
C LEU A 20 -5.80 1.08 6.06
N ASP A 21 -6.40 2.21 5.71
CA ASP A 21 -6.43 3.44 6.49
C ASP A 21 -7.76 3.51 7.24
N TYR A 22 -7.76 3.08 8.49
CA TYR A 22 -8.97 3.03 9.30
C TYR A 22 -9.54 4.42 9.62
N GLU A 23 -8.68 5.43 9.78
CA GLU A 23 -9.12 6.80 10.10
C GLU A 23 -9.75 7.48 8.90
N ALA A 24 -9.16 7.32 7.71
CA ALA A 24 -9.69 7.89 6.47
C ALA A 24 -10.77 7.02 5.81
N ASN A 25 -10.99 5.79 6.30
CA ASN A 25 -11.88 4.80 5.69
C ASN A 25 -11.51 4.49 4.22
N ASP A 26 -10.20 4.35 3.96
CA ASP A 26 -9.62 4.15 2.63
C ASP A 26 -8.82 2.85 2.54
N LEU A 27 -8.96 2.13 1.42
CA LEU A 27 -8.21 0.92 1.08
C LEU A 27 -7.19 1.23 -0.02
N TYR A 28 -5.94 0.84 0.21
CA TYR A 28 -4.82 1.01 -0.71
C TYR A 28 -4.33 -0.35 -1.21
N TRP A 29 -3.91 -0.44 -2.46
CA TRP A 29 -3.29 -1.66 -3.00
C TRP A 29 -2.26 -1.36 -4.08
N ALA A 30 -1.40 -2.34 -4.31
CA ALA A 30 -0.50 -2.38 -5.46
C ALA A 30 -1.10 -3.31 -6.52
N ASP A 31 -1.45 -2.77 -7.68
CA ASP A 31 -2.02 -3.54 -8.80
C ASP A 31 -0.89 -4.04 -9.72
N HIS A 32 -0.68 -5.35 -9.76
CA HIS A 32 0.40 -5.99 -10.51
C HIS A 32 0.22 -5.87 -12.02
N LYS A 33 -1.02 -5.83 -12.52
CA LYS A 33 -1.32 -5.74 -13.94
C LYS A 33 -0.91 -4.38 -14.53
N THR A 34 -1.22 -3.30 -13.80
CA THR A 34 -0.95 -1.92 -14.20
C THR A 34 0.37 -1.37 -13.65
N GLY A 35 0.84 -1.90 -12.52
CA GLY A 35 1.95 -1.39 -11.72
C GLY A 35 1.60 -0.18 -10.86
N ASN A 36 0.32 0.17 -10.74
CA ASN A 36 -0.12 1.34 -10.01
C ASN A 36 -0.27 1.07 -8.51
N ILE A 37 -0.06 2.12 -7.72
CA ILE A 37 -0.59 2.19 -6.35
C ILE A 37 -1.93 2.89 -6.44
N GLU A 38 -2.99 2.20 -6.03
CA GLU A 38 -4.37 2.67 -6.13
C GLU A 38 -5.02 2.75 -4.75
N CYS A 39 -6.05 3.59 -4.65
CA CYS A 39 -6.81 3.83 -3.45
C CYS A 39 -8.30 3.85 -3.80
N ILE A 40 -9.14 3.37 -2.90
CA ILE A 40 -10.61 3.47 -2.96
C ILE A 40 -11.14 3.66 -1.56
N SER A 41 -12.22 4.41 -1.40
CA SER A 41 -12.89 4.47 -0.10
C SER A 41 -13.60 3.15 0.17
N LEU A 42 -13.65 2.72 1.44
CA LEU A 42 -14.37 1.52 1.86
C LEU A 42 -15.89 1.60 1.65
N ASN A 43 -16.44 2.77 1.33
CA ASN A 43 -17.81 2.92 0.88
C ASN A 43 -18.02 2.58 -0.62
N GLY A 44 -16.95 2.26 -1.35
CA GLY A 44 -16.95 1.90 -2.77
C GLY A 44 -16.76 3.06 -3.73
N GLY A 45 -16.71 4.30 -3.22
CA GLY A 45 -16.48 5.50 -4.01
C GLY A 45 -15.02 5.93 -4.08
N GLY A 46 -14.75 6.96 -4.90
CA GLY A 46 -13.49 7.70 -4.85
C GLY A 46 -12.26 6.91 -5.30
N LYS A 47 -12.43 5.86 -6.12
CA LYS A 47 -11.30 5.11 -6.68
C LYS A 47 -10.36 6.06 -7.43
N ARG A 48 -9.07 6.04 -7.09
CA ARG A 48 -8.04 6.90 -7.70
C ARG A 48 -6.67 6.22 -7.73
N ILE A 49 -5.84 6.67 -8.67
CA ILE A 49 -4.43 6.29 -8.73
C ILE A 49 -3.63 7.22 -7.82
N VAL A 50 -2.90 6.66 -6.86
CA VAL A 50 -2.00 7.39 -5.96
C VAL A 50 -0.63 7.56 -6.62
N SER A 51 -0.15 6.52 -7.31
CA SER A 51 1.13 6.53 -8.03
C SER A 51 1.02 5.69 -9.31
N ALA A 52 1.31 6.31 -10.46
CA ALA A 52 1.37 5.63 -11.75
C ALA A 52 2.82 5.29 -12.11
N GLN A 53 3.22 4.05 -11.90
CA GLN A 53 4.61 3.60 -12.13
C GLN A 53 4.76 2.81 -13.45
N GLY A 54 3.66 2.36 -14.05
CA GLY A 54 3.67 1.53 -15.24
C GLY A 54 4.44 0.22 -15.04
N SER A 55 5.25 -0.18 -16.02
CA SER A 55 6.01 -1.43 -15.97
C SER A 55 6.93 -1.57 -14.75
N ALA A 56 7.53 -0.46 -14.28
CA ALA A 56 8.41 -0.47 -13.11
C ALA A 56 7.69 -0.89 -11.82
N GLY A 57 6.39 -0.56 -11.71
CA GLY A 57 5.58 -0.90 -10.55
C GLY A 57 5.03 -2.32 -10.55
N LYS A 58 5.14 -3.07 -11.66
CA LYS A 58 4.68 -4.47 -11.73
C LYS A 58 5.45 -5.39 -10.79
N HIS A 59 6.64 -4.98 -10.34
CA HIS A 59 7.45 -5.74 -9.37
C HIS A 59 7.23 -5.26 -7.93
N SER A 60 6.04 -4.75 -7.61
CA SER A 60 5.66 -4.37 -6.25
C SER A 60 5.05 -5.55 -5.48
N TYR A 61 5.44 -5.71 -4.22
CA TYR A 61 5.03 -6.88 -3.41
C TYR A 61 4.22 -6.47 -2.19
N GLY A 62 4.86 -5.89 -1.18
CA GLY A 62 4.20 -5.49 0.06
C GLY A 62 3.80 -4.02 0.02
N ILE A 63 2.68 -3.69 0.67
CA ILE A 63 2.24 -2.31 0.90
C ILE A 63 1.92 -2.09 2.39
N SER A 64 2.27 -0.92 2.93
CA SER A 64 1.94 -0.53 4.31
C SER A 64 1.72 0.97 4.39
N LEU A 65 0.97 1.41 5.40
CA LEU A 65 0.68 2.83 5.65
C LEU A 65 1.35 3.30 6.94
N SER A 66 1.87 4.52 6.94
CA SER A 66 2.36 5.19 8.15
C SER A 66 2.50 6.70 7.93
N GLY A 67 2.19 7.52 8.95
CA GLY A 67 2.50 8.96 8.94
C GLY A 67 2.02 9.72 7.70
N GLY A 68 0.80 9.46 7.22
CA GLY A 68 0.24 10.10 6.03
C GLY A 68 0.88 9.65 4.70
N ARG A 69 1.65 8.56 4.71
CA ARG A 69 2.32 8.00 3.54
C ARG A 69 1.92 6.55 3.28
N VAL A 70 2.00 6.18 2.01
CA VAL A 70 1.90 4.81 1.51
C VAL A 70 3.31 4.33 1.20
N TYR A 71 3.67 3.15 1.66
CA TYR A 71 4.96 2.52 1.48
C TYR A 71 4.80 1.22 0.70
N TRP A 72 5.70 0.93 -0.23
CA TRP A 72 5.71 -0.35 -0.94
C TRP A 72 7.12 -0.81 -1.28
N THR A 73 7.31 -2.12 -1.30
CA THR A 73 8.55 -2.76 -1.75
C THR A 73 8.53 -2.94 -3.26
N SER A 74 9.67 -2.72 -3.93
CA SER A 74 9.86 -2.99 -5.36
C SER A 74 11.17 -3.72 -5.60
N LEU A 75 11.19 -4.67 -6.55
CA LEU A 75 12.41 -5.37 -6.99
C LEU A 75 13.11 -4.69 -8.17
N HIS A 76 12.50 -3.69 -8.82
CA HIS A 76 13.06 -3.05 -10.02
C HIS A 76 13.37 -1.56 -9.77
N PRO A 77 14.57 -1.06 -10.15
CA PRO A 77 15.72 -1.76 -10.74
C PRO A 77 16.58 -2.52 -9.72
N THR A 78 16.41 -2.24 -8.44
CA THR A 78 17.01 -2.98 -7.30
C THR A 78 15.99 -3.00 -6.15
N ASN A 79 16.23 -3.84 -5.14
CA ASN A 79 15.42 -3.91 -3.91
C ASN A 79 15.33 -2.55 -3.22
N ILE A 80 14.22 -1.83 -3.44
CA ILE A 80 14.00 -0.48 -2.92
C ILE A 80 12.67 -0.43 -2.16
N LEU A 81 12.67 0.30 -1.05
CA LEU A 81 11.46 0.72 -0.37
C LEU A 81 11.05 2.09 -0.91
N ASN A 82 9.88 2.15 -1.54
CA ASN A 82 9.30 3.40 -2.03
C ASN A 82 8.27 3.91 -1.02
N SER A 83 8.07 5.22 -1.02
CA SER A 83 7.00 5.86 -0.28
C SER A 83 6.44 7.06 -1.03
N ILE A 84 5.15 7.32 -0.88
CA ILE A 84 4.47 8.50 -1.41
C ILE A 84 3.54 9.05 -0.35
N THR A 85 3.32 10.37 -0.33
CA THR A 85 2.20 10.94 0.44
C THR A 85 0.88 10.35 -0.05
N LYS A 86 -0.10 10.14 0.85
CA LYS A 86 -1.43 9.60 0.47
C LYS A 86 -2.14 10.45 -0.60
N SER A 87 -1.80 11.74 -0.68
CA SER A 87 -2.23 12.68 -1.73
C SER A 87 -1.62 12.43 -3.12
N GLY A 88 -0.54 11.64 -3.22
CA GLY A 88 0.19 11.40 -4.45
C GLY A 88 1.25 12.47 -4.79
N SER A 89 1.48 13.44 -3.90
CA SER A 89 2.28 14.63 -4.22
C SER A 89 3.79 14.45 -4.08
N THR A 90 4.26 13.59 -3.18
CA THR A 90 5.69 13.54 -2.83
C THR A 90 6.20 12.12 -2.68
N MET A 91 6.94 11.68 -3.70
CA MET A 91 7.67 10.40 -3.74
C MET A 91 8.99 10.48 -2.97
N LYS A 92 9.37 9.38 -2.31
CA LYS A 92 10.68 9.19 -1.71
C LYS A 92 11.08 7.72 -1.76
N GLN A 93 12.30 7.46 -2.21
CA GLN A 93 12.95 6.15 -2.13
C GLN A 93 13.80 6.06 -0.87
N HIS A 94 13.82 4.87 -0.26
CA HIS A 94 14.61 4.57 0.93
C HIS A 94 15.56 3.44 0.60
N SER A 95 16.86 3.69 0.84
CA SER A 95 17.88 2.66 0.76
C SER A 95 17.71 1.66 1.91
N LEU A 96 18.02 0.41 1.63
CA LEU A 96 18.03 -0.63 2.64
C LEU A 96 19.36 -0.66 3.38
N PRO A 97 19.38 -1.11 4.65
CA PRO A 97 20.63 -1.37 5.37
C PRO A 97 21.55 -2.31 4.58
N ALA A 98 22.85 -2.03 4.64
CA ALA A 98 23.87 -2.88 4.03
C ALA A 98 23.85 -4.30 4.64
N GLY A 99 24.19 -5.31 3.84
CA GLY A 99 24.25 -6.71 4.27
C GLY A 99 22.94 -7.51 4.12
N ARG A 100 21.84 -6.87 3.70
CA ARG A 100 20.62 -7.58 3.33
C ARG A 100 20.75 -8.19 1.93
N SER A 101 20.70 -9.52 1.85
CA SER A 101 20.64 -10.28 0.60
C SER A 101 19.23 -10.82 0.39
N GLY A 102 18.76 -10.84 -0.86
CA GLY A 102 17.47 -11.40 -1.26
C GLY A 102 16.34 -10.38 -1.48
N ASP A 103 15.27 -10.85 -2.11
CA ASP A 103 14.12 -10.06 -2.53
C ASP A 103 13.35 -9.43 -1.37
N LEU A 104 13.01 -8.15 -1.51
CA LEU A 104 12.00 -7.53 -0.66
C LEU A 104 10.60 -8.04 -1.01
N LYS A 105 9.93 -8.67 -0.05
CA LYS A 105 8.53 -9.10 -0.16
C LYS A 105 7.64 -8.23 0.73
N GLY A 106 7.11 -8.79 1.81
CA GLY A 106 6.22 -8.09 2.73
C GLY A 106 6.87 -6.93 3.48
N ILE A 107 6.07 -5.94 3.80
CA ILE A 107 6.40 -4.83 4.70
C ILE A 107 5.23 -4.62 5.66
N VAL A 108 5.54 -4.30 6.91
CA VAL A 108 4.55 -3.92 7.91
C VAL A 108 5.09 -2.74 8.70
N PHE A 109 4.23 -1.77 8.98
CA PHE A 109 4.54 -0.70 9.91
C PHE A 109 4.31 -1.20 11.34
N VAL A 110 5.31 -1.02 12.20
CA VAL A 110 5.21 -1.30 13.63
C VAL A 110 5.18 0.04 14.36
N PRO A 111 4.05 0.42 14.98
CA PRO A 111 4.01 1.65 15.76
C PRO A 111 4.82 1.46 17.05
N GLU A 112 5.47 2.52 17.51
CA GLU A 112 6.22 2.51 18.78
C GLU A 112 5.31 2.35 20.00
N GLN A 113 4.02 2.66 19.85
CA GLN A 113 3.02 2.60 20.89
C GLN A 113 1.77 1.88 20.36
N CYS A 114 1.11 1.08 21.20
CA CYS A 114 -0.15 0.46 20.84
C CYS A 114 -1.20 1.54 20.53
N PRO A 115 -1.95 1.43 19.42
CA PRO A 115 -3.10 2.29 19.15
C PRO A 115 -4.08 2.23 20.32
N LYS A 116 -4.57 3.39 20.79
CA LYS A 116 -5.61 3.43 21.82
C LYS A 116 -6.92 2.91 21.20
N CYS A 117 -7.47 1.83 21.75
CA CYS A 117 -8.80 1.36 21.36
C CYS A 117 -9.86 2.32 21.90
N THR A 118 -10.23 3.33 21.12
CA THR A 118 -11.39 4.17 21.42
C THR A 118 -12.62 3.53 20.79
N PHE A 119 -13.45 2.89 21.63
CA PHE A 119 -14.80 2.50 21.26
C PHE A 119 -15.72 3.69 21.58
N ASN A 120 -16.25 4.34 20.55
CA ASN A 120 -17.38 5.27 20.68
C ASN A 120 -18.69 4.53 20.43
#